data_AF-A0AAD7RQQ4-F1
#
_entry.id   AF-A0AAD7RQQ4-F1
#
_cell.length_a   1.000
_cell.length_b   1.000
_cell.length_c   1.000
_cell.angle_alpha   90.00
_cell.angle_beta   90.00
_cell.angle_gamma   90.00
#
_symmetry.space_group_name_H-M   'P 1'
#
loop_
_entity.id
_entity.type
_entity.pdbx_description
1 polymer ?
#
loop_
_entity_poly.entity_id
_entity_poly.type
_entity_poly.pdbx_seq_one_letter_code
_entity_poly.pdbx_strand_id
1 'polypeptide(L)'
;MDGKVLQNTTNGKSYLHIPHFKDTDEGMYTCETVYQGSIHKVHIDVSAAVSPQISTRLDFRDGKREAVCSAAGGKPAASVSWRNTWNYNVTLSSTENSDGSFTVESRVILPETVSADNLSCIVTHLEVRGSTL
;
A
#
# COMPACT_ATOMS: atom_id res chain seq x y z
N MET A 1 -5.52 -11.77 27.76
CA MET A 1 -5.89 -10.36 27.57
C MET A 1 -4.93 -9.81 26.53
N ASP A 2 -5.45 -9.15 25.50
CA ASP A 2 -4.71 -8.94 24.25
C ASP A 2 -3.83 -7.67 24.29
N GLY A 3 -3.61 -7.11 25.48
CA GLY A 3 -2.68 -6.00 25.73
C GLY A 3 -3.12 -4.64 25.20
N LYS A 4 -4.32 -4.51 24.61
CA LYS A 4 -4.88 -3.24 24.13
C LYS A 4 -5.19 -2.31 25.30
N VAL A 5 -4.69 -1.08 25.27
CA VAL A 5 -4.86 -0.10 26.36
C VAL A 5 -5.14 1.28 25.79
N LEU A 6 -6.15 1.96 26.35
CA LEU A 6 -6.36 3.39 26.12
C LEU A 6 -5.45 4.20 27.03
N GLN A 7 -4.68 5.11 26.46
CA GLN A 7 -3.73 5.96 27.18
C GLN A 7 -4.07 7.42 26.99
N ASN A 8 -3.88 8.21 28.05
CA ASN A 8 -4.13 9.64 28.07
C ASN A 8 -2.82 10.40 28.28
N THR A 9 -2.63 11.44 27.49
CA THR A 9 -1.52 12.38 27.66
C THR A 9 -1.91 13.48 28.64
N THR A 10 -0.92 14.09 29.29
CA THR A 10 -1.11 15.28 30.14
C THR A 10 -1.73 16.46 29.41
N ASN A 11 -1.64 16.50 28.07
CA ASN A 11 -2.22 17.54 27.22
C ASN A 11 -3.67 17.25 26.80
N GLY A 12 -4.33 16.23 27.39
CA GLY A 12 -5.73 15.90 27.11
C GLY A 12 -5.97 15.11 25.81
N LYS A 13 -4.92 14.62 25.15
CA LYS A 13 -5.06 13.69 24.01
C LYS A 13 -5.17 12.26 24.51
N SER A 14 -6.12 11.51 23.97
CA SER A 14 -6.26 10.07 24.20
C SER A 14 -5.84 9.30 22.95
N TYR A 15 -5.19 8.15 23.13
CA TYR A 15 -4.81 7.25 22.04
C TYR A 15 -4.96 5.79 22.46
N LEU A 16 -5.23 4.93 21.48
CA LEU A 16 -5.30 3.49 21.68
C LEU A 16 -3.93 2.88 21.36
N HIS A 17 -3.35 2.19 22.32
CA HIS A 17 -2.11 1.44 22.15
C HIS A 17 -2.41 -0.05 21.96
N ILE A 18 -1.96 -0.61 20.83
CA ILE A 18 -2.09 -2.03 20.48
C ILE A 18 -0.65 -2.56 20.28
N PRO A 19 -0.03 -3.15 21.32
CA PRO A 19 1.40 -3.49 21.29
C PRO A 19 1.72 -4.65 20.33
N HIS A 20 0.80 -5.60 20.17
CA HIS A 20 0.97 -6.78 19.33
C HIS A 20 -0.18 -6.86 18.33
N PHE A 21 -0.07 -6.07 17.26
CA PHE A 21 -1.08 -6.03 16.21
C PHE A 21 -1.22 -7.39 15.51
N LYS A 22 -2.46 -7.85 15.36
CA LYS A 22 -2.84 -9.09 14.67
C LYS A 22 -3.93 -8.81 13.64
N ASP A 23 -4.16 -9.76 12.75
CA ASP A 23 -5.25 -9.66 11.76
C ASP A 23 -6.62 -9.47 12.41
N THR A 24 -6.83 -10.03 13.61
CA THR A 24 -8.06 -9.83 14.40
C THR A 24 -8.22 -8.42 14.98
N ASP A 25 -7.15 -7.61 14.93
CA ASP A 25 -7.16 -6.23 15.37
C ASP A 25 -7.49 -5.26 14.23
N GLU A 26 -7.57 -5.75 12.99
CA GLU A 26 -8.03 -4.95 11.87
C GLU A 26 -9.52 -4.65 11.96
N GLY A 27 -9.91 -3.46 11.49
CA GLY A 27 -11.30 -3.05 11.42
C GLY A 27 -11.49 -1.58 11.76
N MET A 28 -12.76 -1.20 11.89
CA MET A 28 -13.18 0.17 12.17
C MET A 28 -13.20 0.42 13.67
N TYR A 29 -12.30 1.28 14.14
CA TYR A 29 -12.26 1.78 15.52
C TYR A 29 -13.03 3.08 15.62
N THR A 30 -13.83 3.23 16.67
CA THR A 30 -14.57 4.46 16.93
C THR A 30 -13.96 5.19 18.12
N CYS A 31 -13.43 6.38 17.86
CA CYS A 31 -13.09 7.33 18.92
C CYS A 31 -14.34 8.12 19.28
N GLU A 32 -14.82 7.97 20.51
CA GLU A 32 -16.00 8.66 21.02
C GLU A 32 -15.60 9.59 22.18
N THR A 33 -15.99 10.84 22.09
CA THR A 33 -15.81 11.83 23.16
C THR A 33 -17.12 12.53 23.48
N VAL A 34 -17.33 12.81 24.75
CA VAL A 34 -18.53 13.49 25.26
C VAL A 34 -18.12 14.85 25.79
N TYR A 35 -18.66 15.91 25.20
CA TYR A 35 -18.39 17.28 25.61
C TYR A 35 -19.70 18.09 25.65
N GLN A 36 -19.99 18.71 26.79
CA GLN A 36 -21.19 19.53 27.02
C GLN A 36 -22.51 18.87 26.56
N GLY A 37 -22.67 17.57 26.84
CA GLY A 37 -23.88 16.81 26.47
C GLY A 37 -23.97 16.43 24.99
N SER A 38 -22.97 16.78 24.18
CA SER A 38 -22.84 16.34 22.79
C SER A 38 -21.86 15.18 22.68
N ILE A 39 -22.15 14.23 21.79
CA ILE A 39 -21.29 13.08 21.49
C ILE A 39 -20.62 13.33 20.14
N HIS A 40 -19.30 13.29 20.11
CA HIS A 40 -18.51 13.36 18.88
C HIS A 40 -17.89 11.99 18.62
N LYS A 41 -18.11 11.46 17.41
CA LYS A 41 -17.55 10.17 16.98
C LYS A 41 -16.67 10.35 15.76
N VAL A 42 -15.49 9.73 15.77
CA VAL A 42 -14.58 9.62 14.63
C VAL A 42 -14.35 8.14 14.37
N HIS A 43 -14.50 7.73 13.12
CA HIS A 43 -14.20 6.37 12.67
C HIS A 43 -12.78 6.33 12.11
N ILE A 44 -12.03 5.30 12.49
CA ILE A 44 -10.63 5.09 12.13
C ILE A 44 -10.52 3.66 11.62
N ASP A 45 -10.29 3.50 10.33
CA ASP A 45 -9.99 2.18 9.75
C ASP A 45 -8.54 1.81 10.01
N VAL A 46 -8.34 0.70 10.71
CA VAL A 46 -7.02 0.19 11.07
C VAL A 46 -6.79 -1.11 10.32
N SER A 47 -5.69 -1.19 9.58
CA SER A 47 -5.26 -2.38 8.84
C SER A 47 -3.75 -2.56 8.93
N ALA A 48 -3.28 -3.81 8.81
CA ALA A 48 -1.87 -4.11 8.74
C ALA A 48 -1.28 -3.64 7.41
N ALA A 49 -0.07 -3.09 7.49
CA ALA A 49 0.75 -2.85 6.31
C ALA A 49 1.57 -4.10 5.99
N VAL A 50 1.48 -4.61 4.76
CA VAL A 50 2.23 -5.77 4.27
C VAL A 50 3.04 -5.34 3.06
N SER A 51 4.37 -5.46 3.14
CA SER A 51 5.24 -5.10 2.03
C SER A 51 5.04 -6.05 0.83
N PRO A 52 4.85 -5.53 -0.39
CA PRO A 52 4.70 -6.35 -1.58
C PRO A 52 6.03 -7.04 -1.95
N GLN A 53 5.92 -8.19 -2.58
CA GLN A 53 7.02 -8.83 -3.29
C GLN A 53 7.16 -8.21 -4.69
N ILE A 54 8.35 -7.67 -4.98
CA ILE A 54 8.63 -6.99 -6.23
C ILE A 54 9.32 -7.96 -7.19
N SER A 55 8.82 -8.05 -8.42
CA SER A 55 9.45 -8.83 -9.48
C SER A 55 9.39 -8.10 -10.82
N THR A 56 10.40 -8.31 -11.65
CA THR A 56 10.45 -7.80 -13.03
C THR A 56 10.67 -8.95 -13.99
N ARG A 57 10.04 -8.89 -15.15
CA ARG A 57 10.18 -9.91 -16.21
C ARG A 57 9.97 -9.31 -17.60
N LEU A 58 10.46 -10.02 -18.61
CA LEU A 58 10.22 -9.73 -20.01
C LEU A 58 9.22 -10.75 -20.56
N ASP A 59 8.10 -10.24 -21.05
CA ASP A 59 7.08 -11.03 -21.73
C ASP A 59 7.12 -10.75 -23.24
N PHE A 60 6.60 -11.70 -24.02
CA PHE A 60 6.33 -11.51 -25.45
C PHE A 60 4.87 -11.84 -25.70
N ARG A 61 4.09 -10.85 -26.12
CA ARG A 61 2.65 -10.98 -26.34
C ARG A 61 2.23 -10.26 -27.61
N ASP A 62 1.40 -10.90 -28.43
CA ASP A 62 0.89 -10.35 -29.69
C ASP A 62 1.99 -9.80 -30.62
N GLY A 63 3.13 -10.49 -30.66
CA GLY A 63 4.31 -10.09 -31.44
C GLY A 63 5.10 -8.89 -30.89
N LYS A 64 4.76 -8.41 -29.69
CA LYS A 64 5.40 -7.28 -29.03
C LYS A 64 6.17 -7.74 -27.80
N ARG A 65 7.33 -7.13 -27.57
CA ARG A 65 8.12 -7.32 -26.35
C ARG A 65 7.59 -6.38 -25.27
N GLU A 66 7.37 -6.90 -24.07
CA GLU A 66 6.82 -6.12 -22.96
C GLU A 66 7.67 -6.32 -21.71
N ALA A 67 8.08 -5.22 -21.08
CA ALA A 67 8.65 -5.28 -19.73
C ALA A 67 7.52 -5.21 -18.71
N VAL A 68 7.58 -6.08 -17.72
CA VAL A 68 6.56 -6.20 -16.68
C VAL A 68 7.20 -6.00 -15.34
N CYS A 69 6.60 -5.16 -14.51
CA CYS A 69 6.92 -4.99 -13.11
C CYS A 69 5.70 -5.30 -12.27
N SER A 70 5.84 -6.22 -11.32
CA SER A 70 4.78 -6.68 -10.46
C SER A 70 5.14 -6.44 -9.01
N ALA A 71 4.23 -5.81 -8.27
CA ALA A 71 4.25 -5.66 -6.82
C ALA A 71 3.10 -6.49 -6.25
N ALA A 72 3.39 -7.71 -5.83
CA ALA A 72 2.40 -8.70 -5.43
C ALA A 72 2.25 -8.81 -3.91
N GLY A 73 1.02 -8.97 -3.44
CA GLY A 73 0.73 -9.20 -2.02
C GLY A 73 0.93 -7.98 -1.11
N GLY A 74 0.91 -6.77 -1.68
CA GLY A 74 1.04 -5.53 -0.92
C GLY A 74 -0.27 -5.14 -0.24
N LYS A 75 -0.22 -4.71 1.02
CA LYS A 75 -1.40 -4.18 1.71
C LYS A 75 -1.03 -2.86 2.39
N PRO A 76 -1.75 -1.77 2.09
CA PRO A 76 -2.53 -1.45 0.90
C PRO A 76 -1.77 -1.66 -0.43
N ALA A 77 -2.50 -1.49 -1.54
CA ALA A 77 -1.93 -1.52 -2.89
C ALA A 77 -0.72 -0.58 -3.03
N ALA A 78 0.35 -1.10 -3.63
CA ALA A 78 1.54 -0.33 -3.98
C ALA A 78 1.33 0.46 -5.27
N SER A 79 2.05 1.57 -5.40
CA SER A 79 2.16 2.33 -6.64
C SER A 79 3.34 1.82 -7.45
N VAL A 80 3.12 1.56 -8.74
CA VAL A 80 4.16 1.10 -9.66
C VAL A 80 4.32 2.12 -10.78
N SER A 81 5.55 2.53 -11.06
CA SER A 81 5.90 3.49 -12.10
C SER A 81 7.24 3.13 -12.75
N TRP A 82 7.59 3.81 -13.84
CA TRP A 82 8.84 3.58 -14.56
C TRP A 82 9.60 4.89 -14.71
N ARG A 83 10.92 4.88 -14.48
CA ARG A 83 11.74 6.10 -14.50
C ARG A 83 11.89 6.72 -15.89
N ASN A 84 11.83 5.91 -16.95
CA ASN A 84 12.18 6.30 -18.31
C ASN A 84 11.06 5.98 -19.31
N THR A 85 9.85 6.53 -19.13
CA THR A 85 8.73 6.33 -20.07
C THR A 85 8.84 7.28 -21.26
N TRP A 86 9.74 7.01 -22.20
CA TRP A 86 9.83 7.79 -23.44
C TRP A 86 8.69 7.39 -24.39
N ASN A 87 7.49 7.95 -24.19
CA ASN A 87 6.30 7.71 -25.03
C ASN A 87 5.88 6.23 -25.17
N TYR A 88 6.23 5.37 -24.21
CA TYR A 88 5.83 3.97 -24.23
C TYR A 88 4.37 3.81 -23.79
N ASN A 89 3.65 2.88 -24.42
CA ASN A 89 2.33 2.49 -23.97
C ASN A 89 2.46 1.67 -22.68
N VAL A 90 2.07 2.28 -21.56
CA VAL A 90 2.05 1.66 -20.23
C VAL A 90 0.63 1.22 -19.91
N THR A 91 0.49 -0.03 -19.49
CA THR A 91 -0.75 -0.58 -18.95
C THR A 91 -0.55 -0.89 -17.47
N LEU A 92 -1.49 -0.46 -16.63
CA LEU A 92 -1.50 -0.73 -15.20
C LEU A 92 -2.71 -1.59 -14.86
N SER A 93 -2.50 -2.63 -14.08
CA SER A 93 -3.56 -3.45 -13.49
C SER A 93 -3.38 -3.53 -11.98
N SER A 94 -4.50 -3.53 -11.27
CA SER A 94 -4.55 -3.78 -9.83
C SER A 94 -5.57 -4.86 -9.59
N THR A 95 -5.21 -5.86 -8.78
CA THR A 95 -6.07 -6.99 -8.45
C THR A 95 -6.04 -7.20 -6.95
N GLU A 96 -7.22 -7.29 -6.35
CA GLU A 96 -7.38 -7.67 -4.96
C GLU A 96 -7.35 -9.20 -4.84
N ASN A 97 -6.50 -9.71 -3.96
CA ASN A 97 -6.35 -11.12 -3.68
C ASN A 97 -7.36 -11.55 -2.60
N SER A 98 -7.60 -12.86 -2.48
CA SER A 98 -8.57 -13.40 -1.51
C SER A 98 -8.21 -13.13 -0.04
N ASP A 99 -6.95 -12.83 0.25
CA ASP A 99 -6.44 -12.48 1.59
C ASP A 99 -6.54 -10.96 1.87
N GLY A 100 -7.14 -10.18 0.96
CA GLY A 100 -7.27 -8.73 1.07
C GLY A 100 -5.97 -7.96 0.78
N SER A 101 -4.92 -8.65 0.32
CA SER A 101 -3.73 -8.00 -0.25
C SER A 101 -3.98 -7.62 -1.70
N PHE A 102 -3.12 -6.77 -2.26
CA PHE A 102 -3.21 -6.29 -3.63
C PHE A 102 -1.99 -6.70 -4.44
N THR A 103 -2.24 -7.05 -5.68
CA THR A 103 -1.20 -7.25 -6.70
C THR A 103 -1.35 -6.17 -7.76
N VAL A 104 -0.33 -5.33 -7.89
CA VAL A 104 -0.27 -4.27 -8.89
C VAL A 104 0.78 -4.63 -9.93
N GLU A 105 0.38 -4.65 -11.20
CA GLU A 105 1.27 -4.95 -12.32
C GLU A 105 1.29 -3.79 -13.30
N SER A 106 2.49 -3.38 -13.70
CA SER A 106 2.73 -2.40 -14.75
C SER A 106 3.46 -3.04 -15.90
N ARG A 107 2.94 -2.86 -17.10
CA ARG A 107 3.42 -3.47 -18.34
C ARG A 107 3.70 -2.38 -19.36
N VAL A 108 4.89 -2.40 -19.94
CA VAL A 108 5.33 -1.41 -20.92
C VAL A 108 5.80 -2.09 -22.20
N ILE A 109 5.24 -1.67 -23.34
CA ILE A 109 5.64 -2.18 -24.64
C ILE A 109 7.00 -1.58 -25.02
N LEU A 110 7.97 -2.46 -25.29
CA LEU A 110 9.33 -2.11 -25.68
C LEU A 110 9.47 -2.10 -27.21
N PRO A 111 10.03 -1.03 -27.81
CA PRO A 111 10.53 -1.06 -29.17
C PRO A 111 11.68 -2.08 -29.31
N GLU A 112 11.86 -2.64 -30.51
CA GLU A 112 12.91 -3.65 -30.77
C GLU A 112 14.34 -3.14 -30.48
N THR A 113 14.55 -1.83 -30.55
CA THR A 113 15.84 -1.17 -30.37
C THR A 113 16.21 -0.88 -28.92
N VAL A 114 15.30 -1.10 -27.96
CA VAL A 114 15.49 -0.74 -26.55
C VAL A 114 15.73 -1.99 -25.70
N SER A 115 16.86 -2.03 -24.98
CA SER A 115 17.11 -3.05 -23.95
C SER A 115 16.28 -2.77 -22.70
N ALA A 116 15.82 -3.83 -22.04
CA ALA A 116 15.14 -3.75 -20.75
C ALA A 116 16.04 -3.19 -19.63
N ASP A 117 17.37 -3.27 -19.77
CA ASP A 117 18.32 -2.75 -18.77
C ASP A 117 18.23 -1.22 -18.61
N ASN A 118 17.72 -0.52 -19.63
CA ASN A 118 17.51 0.92 -19.59
C ASN A 118 16.18 1.31 -18.90
N LEU A 119 15.35 0.34 -18.53
CA LEU A 119 14.13 0.55 -17.77
C LEU A 119 14.37 0.28 -16.29
N SER A 120 13.91 1.22 -15.46
CA SER A 120 13.90 1.03 -14.00
C SER A 120 12.47 1.12 -13.52
N CYS A 121 11.98 0.05 -12.91
CA CYS A 121 10.72 0.05 -12.21
C CYS A 121 10.89 0.70 -10.84
N ILE A 122 9.97 1.60 -10.51
CA ILE A 122 9.89 2.29 -9.22
C ILE A 122 8.60 1.83 -8.56
N VAL A 123 8.75 1.12 -7.43
CA VAL A 123 7.63 0.68 -6.60
C VAL A 123 7.63 1.50 -5.32
N THR A 124 6.51 2.14 -5.03
CA THR A 124 6.29 2.89 -3.79
C THR A 124 5.17 2.22 -3.02
N HIS A 125 5.45 1.80 -1.79
CA HIS A 125 4.47 1.20 -0.89
C HIS A 125 4.49 1.99 0.41
N LEU A 126 3.31 2.43 0.88
CA LEU A 126 3.09 3.21 2.11
C LEU A 126 4.31 3.99 2.59
N GLU A 127 4.43 5.25 2.17
CA GLU A 127 5.30 6.18 2.88
C GLU A 127 4.72 6.37 4.28
N VAL A 128 5.25 5.64 5.25
CA VAL A 128 4.93 5.90 6.66
C VAL A 128 5.51 7.28 6.97
N ARG A 129 4.71 8.33 6.80
CA ARG A 129 4.95 9.64 7.40
C ARG A 129 4.74 9.53 8.90
N GLY A 130 5.66 8.84 9.57
CA GLY A 130 5.87 8.99 11.00
C GLY A 130 6.44 10.38 11.23
N SER A 131 5.58 11.36 11.49
CA SER A 131 6.01 12.64 12.06
C SER A 131 6.44 12.38 13.51
N THR A 132 7.68 11.95 13.69
CA THR A 132 8.37 12.09 14.97
C THR A 132 8.87 13.53 15.07
N LEU A 133 8.17 14.34 15.87
CA LEU A 133 8.67 15.38 16.78
C LEU A 133 7.47 16.03 17.50
#